data_AF-A0A821UIG9-F1
#
_entry.id   AF-A0A821UIG9-F1
#
_cell.length_a   1.000
_cell.length_b   1.000
_cell.length_c   1.000
_cell.angle_alpha   90.00
_cell.angle_beta   90.00
_cell.angle_gamma   90.00
#
_symmetry.space_group_name_H-M   'P 1'
#
loop_
_entity.id
_entity.type
_entity.pdbx_description
1 polymer ?
#
loop_
_entity_poly.entity_id
_entity_poly.type
_entity_poly.pdbx_seq_one_letter_code
_entity_poly.pdbx_strand_id
1 'polypeptide(L)'
;MGDIEDTQEEEKIKSLTALCTSEDEHMVSMNERTKEWYGRLKDYITDDRRYLRSSPGMLMGMLNAASTTIGLLPMNLNMPRNQMKVVCMRSSDDSTTKYLSDNAENNKRCVIRNKQNLSLIGINLSPDKTFFLPEGIAEYTSWYIDGKFVSQYGTEVPSIRPQGKSPYDDLYAIAKGTSTLLQTLSINHLGATARIRIGVAACKRVWRMKEFASNIRKNVSLKVQLIEDEMKQLKTLGYVSKKSKLRSLTPIFDDNGILSQLK
;
A
#
# COMPACT_ATOMS: atom_id res chain seq x y z
N MET A 1 17.22 -31.56 67.69
CA MET A 1 18.32 -31.06 66.83
C MET A 1 17.89 -31.19 65.37
N GLY A 2 16.68 -30.72 65.04
CA GLY A 2 16.05 -30.94 63.72
C GLY A 2 15.18 -29.79 63.23
N ASP A 3 15.15 -28.64 63.92
CA ASP A 3 14.23 -27.53 63.59
C ASP A 3 14.95 -26.32 62.93
N ILE A 4 16.27 -26.38 62.75
CA ILE A 4 17.08 -25.27 62.20
C ILE A 4 17.40 -25.48 60.71
N GLU A 5 17.38 -26.72 60.20
CA GLU A 5 17.62 -26.99 58.78
C GLU A 5 16.40 -26.66 57.92
N ASP A 6 15.18 -26.95 58.40
CA ASP A 6 13.93 -26.70 57.66
C ASP A 6 13.67 -25.21 57.41
N THR A 7 14.08 -24.33 58.32
CA THR A 7 13.90 -22.87 58.18
C THR A 7 14.86 -22.25 57.15
N GLN A 8 16.09 -22.76 57.05
CA GLN A 8 17.04 -22.32 56.01
C GLN A 8 16.69 -22.87 54.62
N GLU A 9 16.10 -24.06 54.57
CA GLU A 9 15.63 -24.65 53.32
C GLU A 9 14.36 -23.97 52.80
N GLU A 10 13.43 -23.61 53.69
CA GLU A 10 12.26 -22.78 53.34
C GLU A 10 12.63 -21.37 52.87
N GLU A 11 13.63 -20.72 53.47
CA GLU A 11 14.13 -19.41 52.99
C GLU A 11 14.85 -19.53 51.64
N LYS A 12 15.59 -20.61 51.40
CA LYS A 12 16.18 -20.92 50.09
C LYS A 12 15.09 -21.20 49.05
N ILE A 13 14.04 -21.92 49.39
CA ILE A 13 12.91 -22.19 48.49
C ILE A 13 12.12 -20.92 48.22
N LYS A 14 11.86 -20.07 49.22
CA LYS A 14 11.21 -18.75 49.01
C LYS A 14 12.05 -17.81 48.15
N SER A 15 13.37 -17.77 48.35
CA SER A 15 14.27 -16.96 47.51
C SER A 15 14.42 -17.51 46.09
N LEU A 16 14.47 -18.84 45.91
CA LEU A 16 14.43 -19.50 44.60
C LEU A 16 13.09 -19.32 43.88
N THR A 17 11.97 -19.34 44.60
CA THR A 17 10.62 -19.11 44.03
C THR A 17 10.42 -17.63 43.69
N ALA A 18 11.01 -16.71 44.47
CA ALA A 18 11.08 -15.28 44.16
C ALA A 18 12.01 -14.98 42.96
N LEU A 19 13.07 -15.77 42.76
CA LEU A 19 13.91 -15.71 41.56
C LEU A 19 13.21 -16.31 40.33
N CYS A 20 12.49 -17.42 40.48
CA CYS A 20 11.74 -18.06 39.38
C CYS A 20 10.49 -17.29 38.96
N THR A 21 9.97 -16.38 39.79
CA THR A 21 8.89 -15.45 39.41
C THR A 21 9.41 -14.19 38.71
N SER A 22 10.73 -14.05 38.53
CA SER A 22 11.35 -12.89 37.87
C SER A 22 11.55 -13.05 36.35
N GLU A 23 11.61 -14.29 35.86
CA GLU A 23 11.70 -14.60 34.43
C GLU A 23 10.30 -14.91 33.89
N ASP A 24 9.85 -14.09 32.95
CA ASP A 24 8.53 -14.22 32.35
C ASP A 24 8.40 -15.61 31.70
N GLU A 25 7.53 -16.49 32.24
CA GLU A 25 7.43 -17.91 31.82
C GLU A 25 7.27 -18.07 30.29
N HIS A 26 6.69 -17.07 29.63
CA HIS A 26 6.53 -17.05 28.17
C HIS A 26 7.83 -16.84 27.40
N MET A 27 8.84 -16.20 27.98
CA MET A 27 10.14 -15.98 27.34
C MET A 27 10.82 -17.29 27.01
N VAL A 28 10.66 -18.32 27.87
CA VAL A 28 11.26 -19.65 27.64
C VAL A 28 10.84 -20.24 26.30
N SER A 29 9.59 -19.99 25.87
CA SER A 29 9.02 -20.49 24.61
C SER A 29 9.39 -19.68 23.37
N MET A 30 10.00 -18.51 23.53
CA MET A 30 10.25 -17.57 22.43
C MET A 30 11.62 -17.79 21.76
N ASN A 31 11.70 -17.49 20.46
CA ASN A 31 13.00 -17.40 19.77
C ASN A 31 13.80 -16.17 20.25
N GLU A 32 15.10 -16.16 20.00
CA GLU A 32 16.01 -15.10 20.48
C GLU A 32 15.59 -13.68 20.06
N ARG A 33 15.11 -13.52 18.82
CA ARG A 33 14.66 -12.23 18.29
C ARG A 33 13.38 -11.74 19.00
N THR A 34 12.43 -12.64 19.23
CA THR A 34 11.19 -12.31 19.94
C THR A 34 11.48 -12.01 21.40
N LYS A 35 12.42 -12.72 22.04
CA LYS A 35 12.90 -12.42 23.39
C LYS A 35 13.46 -11.00 23.48
N GLU A 36 14.30 -10.61 22.52
CA GLU A 36 14.86 -9.26 22.45
C GLU A 36 13.77 -8.19 22.33
N TRP A 37 12.80 -8.38 21.42
CA TRP A 37 11.70 -7.44 21.24
C TRP A 37 10.79 -7.37 22.47
N TYR A 38 10.48 -8.52 23.06
CA TYR A 38 9.67 -8.59 24.27
C TYR A 38 10.36 -7.89 25.44
N GLY A 39 11.66 -8.10 25.62
CA GLY A 39 12.45 -7.43 26.66
C GLY A 39 12.37 -5.91 26.57
N ARG A 40 12.35 -5.33 25.36
CA ARG A 40 12.20 -3.88 25.15
C ARG A 40 10.78 -3.37 25.43
N LEU A 41 9.77 -4.25 25.32
CA LEU A 41 8.35 -3.89 25.43
C LEU A 41 7.75 -4.21 26.80
N LYS A 42 8.38 -5.06 27.60
CA LYS A 42 7.86 -5.59 28.87
C LYS A 42 7.27 -4.50 29.76
N ASP A 43 7.97 -3.38 29.91
CA ASP A 43 7.57 -2.28 30.79
C ASP A 43 6.38 -1.45 30.27
N TYR A 44 6.03 -1.61 28.99
CA TYR A 44 4.90 -0.93 28.36
C TYR A 44 3.64 -1.81 28.31
N ILE A 45 3.77 -3.10 28.60
CA ILE A 45 2.64 -4.04 28.61
C ILE A 45 1.85 -3.84 29.91
N THR A 46 0.52 -3.85 29.82
CA THR A 46 -0.34 -3.75 31.00
C THR A 46 -0.23 -4.98 31.89
N ASP A 47 -0.54 -4.87 33.18
CA ASP A 47 -0.45 -5.99 34.13
C ASP A 47 -1.30 -7.20 33.71
N ASP A 48 -2.43 -6.95 33.04
CA ASP A 48 -3.32 -7.97 32.47
C ASP A 48 -2.78 -8.60 31.16
N ARG A 49 -1.67 -8.07 30.64
CA ARG A 49 -0.96 -8.50 29.42
C ARG A 49 -1.78 -8.49 28.13
N ARG A 50 -2.90 -7.77 28.12
CA ARG A 50 -3.80 -7.68 26.96
C ARG A 50 -3.49 -6.48 26.07
N TYR A 51 -2.89 -5.44 26.63
CA TYR A 51 -2.69 -4.17 25.95
C TYR A 51 -1.25 -3.69 26.09
N LEU A 52 -0.84 -2.85 25.13
CA LEU A 52 0.43 -2.16 25.13
C LEU A 52 0.17 -0.67 25.25
N ARG A 53 0.82 0.00 26.21
CA ARG A 53 0.81 1.45 26.31
C ARG A 53 1.75 2.02 25.25
N SER A 54 1.19 2.75 24.28
CA SER A 54 1.94 3.40 23.22
C SER A 54 1.80 4.91 23.33
N SER A 55 2.72 5.52 24.10
CA SER A 55 2.93 6.96 24.18
C SER A 55 4.43 7.20 24.32
N PRO A 56 5.09 8.04 23.50
CA PRO A 56 4.54 8.94 22.48
C PRO A 56 4.27 8.27 21.12
N GLY A 57 3.49 8.94 20.26
CA GLY A 57 3.29 8.53 18.87
C GLY A 57 1.86 8.73 18.38
N MET A 58 1.69 8.70 17.07
CA MET A 58 0.37 8.65 16.42
C MET A 58 0.25 7.33 15.67
N LEU A 59 -0.90 6.67 15.78
CA LEU A 59 -1.19 5.50 14.96
C LEU A 59 -1.23 5.91 13.49
N MET A 60 -0.54 5.14 12.65
CA MET A 60 -0.42 5.40 11.22
C MET A 60 -1.82 5.53 10.58
N GLY A 61 -2.03 6.59 9.81
CA GLY A 61 -3.28 6.81 9.07
C GLY A 61 -4.37 7.55 9.83
N MET A 62 -4.28 7.71 11.15
CA MET A 62 -5.38 8.30 11.94
C MET A 62 -5.53 9.82 11.75
N LEU A 63 -4.41 10.54 11.60
CA LEU A 63 -4.38 12.01 11.59
C LEU A 63 -3.69 12.58 10.35
N ASN A 64 -3.92 11.97 9.17
CA ASN A 64 -3.25 12.35 7.91
C ASN A 64 -3.42 13.83 7.51
N ALA A 65 -4.64 14.38 7.68
CA ALA A 65 -4.89 15.78 7.36
C ALA A 65 -4.17 16.73 8.33
N ALA A 66 -4.19 16.40 9.63
CA ALA A 66 -3.52 17.18 10.65
C ALA A 66 -1.99 17.13 10.52
N SER A 67 -1.42 15.95 10.25
CA SER A 67 0.02 15.78 10.03
C SER A 67 0.50 16.54 8.79
N THR A 68 -0.27 16.52 7.70
CA THR A 68 -0.01 17.34 6.51
C THR A 68 0.02 18.83 6.86
N THR A 69 -0.99 19.30 7.60
CA THR A 69 -1.14 20.70 7.97
C THR A 69 0.01 21.18 8.86
N ILE A 70 0.32 20.42 9.91
CA ILE A 70 1.42 20.70 10.83
C ILE A 70 2.75 20.74 10.08
N GLY A 71 2.95 19.82 9.13
CA GLY A 71 4.17 19.80 8.33
C GLY A 71 4.36 21.02 7.44
N LEU A 72 3.30 21.69 6.99
CA LEU A 72 3.43 22.87 6.12
C LEU A 72 3.79 24.15 6.89
N LEU A 73 3.50 24.21 8.19
CA LEU A 73 3.77 25.38 9.04
C LEU A 73 5.25 25.82 9.08
N PRO A 74 6.24 24.93 9.31
CA PRO A 74 7.64 25.32 9.47
C PRO A 74 8.39 25.65 8.17
N MET A 75 7.74 25.55 6.99
CA MET A 75 8.43 25.56 5.69
C MET A 75 9.33 26.79 5.48
N ASN A 76 8.84 27.97 5.87
CA ASN A 76 9.54 29.25 5.72
C ASN A 76 9.93 29.89 7.07
N LEU A 77 9.90 29.11 8.16
CA LEU A 77 10.27 29.63 9.48
C LEU A 77 11.75 30.05 9.49
N ASN A 78 12.07 31.19 10.12
CA ASN A 78 13.45 31.71 10.22
C ASN A 78 14.18 31.90 8.86
N MET A 79 13.43 32.14 7.79
CA MET A 79 13.98 32.43 6.46
C MET A 79 13.61 33.86 6.03
N PRO A 80 14.60 34.71 5.71
CA PRO A 80 14.33 36.04 5.17
C PRO A 80 13.69 35.92 3.79
N ARG A 81 12.44 36.37 3.66
CA ARG A 81 11.61 36.23 2.44
C ARG A 81 12.25 36.81 1.17
N ASN A 82 13.12 37.80 1.32
CA ASN A 82 13.77 38.48 0.20
C ASN A 82 14.98 37.70 -0.36
N GLN A 83 15.51 36.71 0.37
CA GLN A 83 16.70 35.95 -0.03
C GLN A 83 16.39 34.46 -0.22
N MET A 84 15.41 33.93 0.52
CA MET A 84 15.14 32.49 0.57
C MET A 84 13.64 32.25 0.67
N LYS A 85 13.15 31.26 -0.07
CA LYS A 85 11.76 30.82 -0.02
C LYS A 85 11.66 29.33 -0.29
N VAL A 86 10.83 28.66 0.48
CA VAL A 86 10.49 27.25 0.31
C VAL A 86 9.03 27.13 -0.11
N VAL A 87 8.80 26.38 -1.18
CA VAL A 87 7.45 25.99 -1.63
C VAL A 87 7.37 24.48 -1.58
N CYS A 88 6.43 23.95 -0.82
CA CYS A 88 6.32 22.52 -0.55
C CYS A 88 4.92 22.04 -0.91
N MET A 89 4.86 20.91 -1.63
CA MET A 89 3.66 20.09 -1.74
C MET A 89 3.84 18.92 -0.78
N ARG A 90 2.85 18.67 0.09
CA ARG A 90 2.90 17.60 1.08
C ARG A 90 1.57 16.87 1.16
N SER A 91 1.65 15.54 1.22
CA SER A 91 0.54 14.64 1.49
C SER A 91 0.99 13.64 2.54
N SER A 92 0.57 13.85 3.79
CA SER A 92 0.99 13.08 4.97
C SER A 92 2.52 13.10 5.14
N ASP A 93 3.16 11.94 5.02
CA ASP A 93 4.60 11.73 5.14
C ASP A 93 5.37 12.11 3.87
N ASP A 94 4.73 12.04 2.71
CA ASP A 94 5.37 12.31 1.42
C ASP A 94 5.35 13.79 1.06
N SER A 95 6.46 14.30 0.52
CA SER A 95 6.57 15.71 0.15
C SER A 95 7.61 16.00 -0.92
N THR A 96 7.27 16.95 -1.79
CA THR A 96 8.17 17.50 -2.79
C THR A 96 8.36 18.98 -2.52
N THR A 97 9.61 19.40 -2.41
CA THR A 97 9.95 20.75 -1.97
C THR A 97 10.82 21.45 -2.99
N LYS A 98 10.38 22.63 -3.44
CA LYS A 98 11.14 23.56 -4.28
C LYS A 98 11.81 24.61 -3.39
N TYR A 99 13.12 24.69 -3.50
CA TYR A 99 13.94 25.68 -2.80
C TYR A 99 14.28 26.82 -3.77
N LEU A 100 14.00 28.05 -3.34
CA LEU A 100 14.22 29.27 -4.12
C LEU A 100 15.17 30.17 -3.34
N SER A 101 16.23 30.62 -4.00
CA SER A 101 17.17 31.60 -3.45
C SER A 101 17.79 32.45 -4.55
N ASP A 102 18.41 33.56 -4.14
CA ASP A 102 19.18 34.48 -4.98
C ASP A 102 20.52 33.91 -5.46
N ASN A 103 21.16 33.06 -4.64
CA ASN A 103 22.45 32.45 -4.95
C ASN A 103 22.53 31.00 -4.46
N ALA A 104 23.51 30.25 -4.97
CA ALA A 104 23.69 28.82 -4.68
C ALA A 104 24.02 28.52 -3.20
N GLU A 105 24.75 29.42 -2.54
CA GLU A 105 25.11 29.29 -1.12
C GLU A 105 23.88 29.45 -0.22
N ASN A 106 23.04 30.44 -0.52
CA ASN A 106 21.75 30.62 0.11
C ASN A 106 20.81 29.46 -0.21
N ASN A 107 20.92 28.81 -1.37
CA ASN A 107 20.10 27.62 -1.65
C ASN A 107 20.45 26.47 -0.68
N LYS A 108 21.75 26.21 -0.49
CA LYS A 108 22.22 25.21 0.49
C LYS A 108 21.75 25.54 1.90
N ARG A 109 21.88 26.81 2.32
CA ARG A 109 21.38 27.27 3.62
C ARG A 109 19.86 27.14 3.74
N CYS A 110 19.11 27.33 2.65
CA CYS A 110 17.66 27.18 2.61
C CYS A 110 17.26 25.73 2.91
N VAL A 111 17.92 24.77 2.24
CA VAL A 111 17.71 23.33 2.47
C VAL A 111 18.03 22.96 3.93
N ILE A 112 19.18 23.40 4.45
CA ILE A 112 19.60 23.10 5.83
C ILE A 112 18.60 23.67 6.84
N ARG A 113 18.19 24.93 6.68
CA ARG A 113 17.21 25.57 7.56
C ARG A 113 15.85 24.89 7.50
N ASN A 114 15.39 24.48 6.31
CA ASN A 114 14.12 23.77 6.17
C ASN A 114 14.15 22.44 6.93
N LYS A 115 15.24 21.67 6.79
CA LYS A 115 15.45 20.43 7.55
C LYS A 115 15.42 20.68 9.06
N GLN A 116 16.13 21.71 9.53
CA GLN A 116 16.13 22.09 10.95
C GLN A 116 14.72 22.44 11.45
N ASN A 117 13.97 23.24 10.69
CA ASN A 117 12.61 23.65 11.05
C ASN A 117 11.64 22.46 11.11
N LEU A 118 11.79 21.49 10.20
CA LEU A 118 11.01 20.25 10.22
C LEU A 118 11.34 19.40 11.47
N SER A 119 12.62 19.27 11.82
CA SER A 119 13.04 18.52 13.00
C SER A 119 12.53 19.14 14.31
N LEU A 120 12.35 20.47 14.38
CA LEU A 120 11.79 21.14 15.56
C LEU A 120 10.36 20.69 15.90
N ILE A 121 9.59 20.27 14.89
CA ILE A 121 8.21 19.79 15.07
C ILE A 121 8.10 18.26 14.99
N GLY A 122 9.22 17.55 15.11
CA GLY A 122 9.26 16.09 15.08
C GLY A 122 9.11 15.47 13.69
N ILE A 123 9.28 16.23 12.61
CA ILE A 123 9.31 15.69 11.25
C ILE A 123 10.75 15.40 10.84
N ASN A 124 11.03 14.13 10.59
CA ASN A 124 12.35 13.64 10.25
C ASN A 124 12.43 13.25 8.77
N LEU A 125 13.30 13.93 8.01
CA LEU A 125 13.57 13.57 6.61
C LEU A 125 14.48 12.33 6.56
N SER A 126 14.12 11.36 5.73
CA SER A 126 14.92 10.13 5.54
C SER A 126 16.14 10.43 4.66
N PRO A 127 17.38 10.25 5.16
CA PRO A 127 18.59 10.52 4.37
C PRO A 127 18.73 9.55 3.19
N ASP A 128 18.25 8.32 3.34
CA ASP A 128 18.42 7.28 2.32
C ASP A 128 17.39 7.36 1.18
N LYS A 129 16.25 8.02 1.45
CA LYS A 129 15.11 8.12 0.50
C LYS A 129 14.92 9.51 -0.08
N THR A 130 15.53 10.54 0.51
CA THR A 130 15.36 11.93 0.05
C THR A 130 16.44 12.28 -0.94
N PHE A 131 16.06 12.65 -2.16
CA PHE A 131 16.97 13.08 -3.21
C PHE A 131 16.81 14.57 -3.51
N PHE A 132 17.93 15.23 -3.82
CA PHE A 132 17.93 16.60 -4.34
C PHE A 132 18.22 16.55 -5.83
N LEU A 133 17.27 17.00 -6.63
CA LEU A 133 17.31 16.94 -8.09
C LEU A 133 17.32 18.34 -8.69
N PRO A 134 17.80 18.51 -9.93
CA PRO A 134 17.67 19.76 -10.67
C PRO A 134 16.21 20.21 -10.78
N GLU A 135 16.01 21.51 -10.97
CA GLU A 135 14.66 22.06 -11.19
C GLU A 135 13.97 21.38 -12.37
N GLY A 136 12.69 21.07 -12.19
CA GLY A 136 11.86 20.43 -13.21
C GLY A 136 11.80 18.91 -13.09
N ILE A 137 12.71 18.27 -12.33
CA ILE A 137 12.69 16.83 -12.10
C ILE A 137 12.33 16.57 -10.64
N ALA A 138 11.27 15.79 -10.41
CA ALA A 138 10.84 15.41 -9.07
C ALA A 138 9.96 14.16 -9.07
N GLU A 139 9.68 13.66 -7.87
CA GLU A 139 8.68 12.64 -7.62
C GLU A 139 7.79 13.10 -6.46
N TYR A 140 6.49 12.78 -6.53
CA TYR A 140 5.51 13.09 -5.51
C TYR A 140 4.39 12.04 -5.48
N THR A 141 4.22 11.29 -4.40
CA THR A 141 3.12 10.32 -4.22
C THR A 141 3.01 9.30 -5.35
N SER A 142 4.16 8.79 -5.81
CA SER A 142 4.32 7.94 -6.99
C SER A 142 3.97 8.61 -8.32
N TRP A 143 3.94 9.94 -8.39
CA TRP A 143 3.87 10.71 -9.64
C TRP A 143 5.23 11.29 -9.98
N TYR A 144 5.73 10.95 -11.17
CA TYR A 144 6.99 11.47 -11.68
C TYR A 144 6.78 12.79 -12.43
N ILE A 145 7.71 13.71 -12.25
CA ILE A 145 7.71 15.05 -12.83
C ILE A 145 9.00 15.20 -13.64
N ASP A 146 8.87 15.53 -14.92
CA ASP A 146 9.95 15.91 -15.82
C ASP A 146 9.50 17.09 -16.68
N GLY A 147 9.67 18.30 -16.15
CA GLY A 147 9.09 19.55 -16.65
C GLY A 147 7.56 19.64 -16.49
N LYS A 148 6.85 18.52 -16.63
CA LYS A 148 5.41 18.34 -16.43
C LYS A 148 5.16 17.00 -15.71
N PHE A 149 3.96 16.82 -15.17
CA PHE A 149 3.54 15.52 -14.66
C PHE A 149 3.52 14.50 -15.79
N VAL A 150 4.22 13.39 -15.59
CA VAL A 150 4.30 12.29 -16.54
C VAL A 150 3.10 11.36 -16.33
N SER A 151 2.49 10.92 -17.43
CA SER A 151 1.41 9.92 -17.38
C SER A 151 1.95 8.57 -16.92
N GLN A 152 1.33 7.97 -15.91
CA GLN A 152 1.71 6.66 -15.40
C GLN A 152 0.54 5.67 -15.49
N TYR A 153 0.80 4.51 -16.11
CA TYR A 153 -0.19 3.44 -16.19
C TYR A 153 -0.12 2.45 -15.02
N GLY A 154 1.05 2.31 -14.38
CA GLY A 154 1.32 1.27 -13.40
C GLY A 154 0.38 1.29 -12.18
N THR A 155 0.01 2.49 -11.71
CA THR A 155 -0.92 2.69 -10.58
C THR A 155 -2.32 2.17 -10.89
N GLU A 156 -2.69 2.08 -12.17
CA GLU A 156 -4.04 1.76 -12.66
C GLU A 156 -4.16 0.33 -13.21
N VAL A 157 -3.11 -0.47 -13.10
CA VAL A 157 -3.14 -1.88 -13.52
C VAL A 157 -4.08 -2.74 -12.65
N PRO A 158 -4.13 -2.57 -11.31
CA PRO A 158 -5.04 -3.35 -10.48
C PRO A 158 -6.52 -3.12 -10.82
N SER A 159 -6.88 -1.92 -11.28
CA SER A 159 -8.26 -1.54 -11.61
C SER A 159 -8.80 -2.18 -12.91
N ILE A 160 -7.97 -2.95 -13.63
CA ILE A 160 -8.41 -3.80 -14.75
C ILE A 160 -9.18 -5.03 -14.26
N ARG A 161 -8.94 -5.45 -13.01
CA ARG A 161 -9.57 -6.65 -12.45
C ARG A 161 -11.06 -6.39 -12.17
N PRO A 162 -11.96 -7.37 -12.47
CA PRO A 162 -13.37 -7.27 -12.10
C PRO A 162 -13.55 -7.05 -10.60
N GLN A 163 -14.54 -6.24 -10.19
CA GLN A 163 -14.83 -5.97 -8.78
C GLN A 163 -15.54 -7.14 -8.10
N GLY A 164 -16.22 -7.98 -8.88
CA GLY A 164 -16.93 -9.17 -8.39
C GLY A 164 -18.31 -8.87 -7.82
N LYS A 165 -18.94 -7.76 -8.22
CA LYS A 165 -20.31 -7.42 -7.82
C LYS A 165 -21.34 -8.17 -8.67
N SER A 166 -21.29 -7.91 -9.97
CA SER A 166 -22.11 -8.58 -10.97
C SER A 166 -21.39 -8.54 -12.32
N PRO A 167 -21.73 -9.46 -13.24
CA PRO A 167 -21.24 -9.46 -14.62
C PRO A 167 -21.40 -8.11 -15.33
N TYR A 168 -22.59 -7.51 -15.21
CA TYR A 168 -22.94 -6.23 -15.82
C TYR A 168 -22.12 -5.08 -15.20
N ASP A 169 -22.10 -4.99 -13.87
CA ASP A 169 -21.41 -3.89 -13.18
C ASP A 169 -19.90 -3.94 -13.42
N ASP A 170 -19.32 -5.14 -13.49
CA ASP A 170 -17.89 -5.31 -13.74
C ASP A 170 -17.51 -4.87 -15.17
N LEU A 171 -18.31 -5.26 -16.18
CA LEU A 171 -18.08 -4.81 -17.56
C LEU A 171 -18.25 -3.30 -17.70
N TYR A 172 -19.29 -2.74 -17.07
CA TYR A 172 -19.50 -1.30 -17.04
C TYR A 172 -18.36 -0.57 -16.31
N ALA A 173 -17.88 -1.09 -15.19
CA ALA A 173 -16.77 -0.51 -14.44
C ALA A 173 -15.47 -0.49 -15.26
N ILE A 174 -15.19 -1.54 -16.04
CA ILE A 174 -14.03 -1.58 -16.94
C ILE A 174 -14.17 -0.53 -18.05
N ALA A 175 -15.34 -0.41 -18.67
CA ALA A 175 -15.59 0.57 -19.73
C ALA A 175 -15.46 2.01 -19.18
N LYS A 176 -16.12 2.29 -18.05
CA LYS A 176 -16.07 3.59 -17.38
C LYS A 176 -14.66 3.94 -16.94
N GLY A 177 -13.95 3.01 -16.30
CA GLY A 177 -12.57 3.20 -15.88
C GLY A 177 -11.64 3.48 -17.07
N THR A 178 -11.83 2.77 -18.18
CA THR A 178 -11.06 3.02 -19.42
C THR A 178 -11.34 4.42 -19.97
N SER A 179 -12.61 4.87 -19.96
CA SER A 179 -12.98 6.22 -20.37
C SER A 179 -12.33 7.30 -19.49
N THR A 180 -12.35 7.13 -18.17
CA THR A 180 -11.71 8.06 -17.24
C THR A 180 -10.21 8.17 -17.50
N LEU A 181 -9.52 7.03 -17.69
CA LEU A 181 -8.07 7.03 -17.95
C LEU A 181 -7.69 7.68 -19.29
N LEU A 182 -8.57 7.57 -20.29
CA LEU A 182 -8.37 8.24 -21.57
C LEU A 182 -8.56 9.76 -21.44
N GLN A 183 -9.53 10.20 -20.62
CA GLN A 183 -9.77 11.62 -20.33
C GLN A 183 -8.64 12.25 -19.50
N THR A 184 -8.08 11.52 -18.54
CA THR A 184 -6.94 11.99 -17.73
C THR A 184 -5.61 11.87 -18.47
N LEU A 185 -5.61 11.43 -19.73
CA LEU A 185 -4.42 11.20 -20.55
C LEU A 185 -3.41 10.22 -19.91
N SER A 186 -3.89 9.35 -19.02
CA SER A 186 -3.09 8.30 -18.39
C SER A 186 -2.85 7.12 -19.34
N ILE A 187 -3.71 6.96 -20.35
CA ILE A 187 -3.58 5.95 -21.40
C ILE A 187 -3.83 6.56 -22.79
N ASN A 188 -3.25 5.93 -23.81
CA ASN A 188 -3.57 6.21 -25.20
C ASN A 188 -4.67 5.27 -25.74
N HIS A 189 -5.12 5.49 -26.98
CA HIS A 189 -6.17 4.69 -27.61
C HIS A 189 -5.81 3.19 -27.76
N LEU A 190 -4.54 2.88 -27.98
CA LEU A 190 -4.06 1.49 -28.06
C LEU A 190 -4.17 0.79 -26.69
N GLY A 191 -3.72 1.48 -25.64
CA GLY A 191 -3.83 1.02 -24.25
C GLY A 191 -5.28 0.87 -23.81
N ALA A 192 -6.17 1.79 -24.22
CA ALA A 192 -7.61 1.69 -23.97
C ALA A 192 -8.22 0.44 -24.63
N THR A 193 -7.86 0.17 -25.89
CA THR A 193 -8.32 -1.03 -26.61
C THR A 193 -7.85 -2.31 -25.92
N ALA A 194 -6.56 -2.37 -25.55
CA ALA A 194 -5.99 -3.50 -24.83
C ALA A 194 -6.66 -3.71 -23.46
N ARG A 195 -6.89 -2.62 -22.72
CA ARG A 195 -7.54 -2.64 -21.40
C ARG A 195 -8.95 -3.21 -21.46
N ILE A 196 -9.77 -2.78 -22.43
CA ILE A 196 -11.12 -3.31 -22.62
C ILE A 196 -11.06 -4.81 -22.92
N ARG A 197 -10.19 -5.24 -23.85
CA ARG A 197 -10.05 -6.67 -24.20
C ARG A 197 -9.64 -7.53 -23.01
N ILE A 198 -8.61 -7.11 -22.28
CA ILE A 198 -8.12 -7.82 -21.09
C ILE A 198 -9.20 -7.85 -20.00
N GLY A 199 -9.88 -6.73 -19.77
CA GLY A 199 -10.95 -6.62 -18.80
C GLY A 199 -12.13 -7.53 -19.12
N VAL A 200 -12.61 -7.54 -20.36
CA VAL A 200 -13.69 -8.44 -20.82
C VAL A 200 -13.27 -9.90 -20.65
N ALA A 201 -12.04 -10.26 -21.05
CA ALA A 201 -11.52 -11.62 -20.85
C ALA A 201 -11.44 -12.00 -19.36
N ALA A 202 -11.06 -11.05 -18.49
CA ALA A 202 -11.05 -11.25 -17.04
C ALA A 202 -12.47 -11.46 -16.49
N CYS A 203 -13.46 -10.65 -16.90
CA CYS A 203 -14.86 -10.84 -16.55
C CYS A 203 -15.38 -12.22 -16.99
N LYS A 204 -15.13 -12.61 -18.23
CA LYS A 204 -15.53 -13.93 -18.76
C LYS A 204 -14.97 -15.06 -17.91
N ARG A 205 -13.70 -14.98 -17.50
CA ARG A 205 -13.06 -15.96 -16.61
C ARG A 205 -13.64 -15.98 -15.20
N VAL A 206 -13.82 -14.82 -14.57
CA VAL A 206 -14.36 -14.70 -13.20
C VAL A 206 -15.77 -15.26 -13.13
N TRP A 207 -16.61 -14.90 -14.10
CA TRP A 207 -18.02 -15.27 -14.14
C TRP A 207 -18.30 -16.57 -14.92
N ARG A 208 -17.24 -17.23 -15.42
CA ARG A 208 -17.31 -18.49 -16.19
C ARG A 208 -18.29 -18.42 -17.37
N MET A 209 -18.29 -17.28 -18.06
CA MET A 209 -19.04 -17.10 -19.32
C MET A 209 -18.43 -18.03 -20.36
N LYS A 210 -19.26 -18.81 -21.05
CA LYS A 210 -18.81 -19.67 -22.14
C LYS A 210 -18.97 -18.94 -23.46
N GLU A 211 -18.04 -19.12 -24.38
CA GLU A 211 -18.18 -18.56 -25.72
C GLU A 211 -19.47 -19.06 -26.41
N PHE A 212 -20.39 -18.12 -26.63
CA PHE A 212 -21.52 -18.05 -27.57
C PHE A 212 -22.50 -19.23 -27.77
N ALA A 213 -22.26 -20.44 -27.27
CA ALA A 213 -22.93 -21.60 -27.86
C ALA A 213 -24.25 -22.07 -27.18
N SER A 214 -24.49 -21.80 -25.89
CA SER A 214 -25.57 -22.52 -25.18
C SER A 214 -26.80 -21.70 -24.75
N ASN A 215 -26.68 -20.38 -24.55
CA ASN A 215 -27.71 -19.58 -23.86
C ASN A 215 -28.18 -18.33 -24.64
N ILE A 216 -28.12 -18.40 -25.96
CA ILE A 216 -28.62 -17.34 -26.83
C ILE A 216 -30.12 -17.11 -26.59
N ARG A 217 -30.51 -15.86 -26.35
CA ARG A 217 -31.93 -15.47 -26.29
C ARG A 217 -32.59 -15.72 -27.65
N LYS A 218 -33.62 -16.55 -27.66
CA LYS A 218 -34.45 -16.79 -28.86
C LYS A 218 -35.08 -15.46 -29.32
N ASN A 219 -35.09 -15.22 -30.63
CA ASN A 219 -35.64 -14.02 -31.28
C ASN A 219 -34.90 -12.68 -31.01
N VAL A 220 -33.64 -12.73 -30.54
CA VAL A 220 -32.79 -11.55 -30.39
C VAL A 220 -31.63 -11.62 -31.37
N SER A 221 -31.45 -10.57 -32.18
CA SER A 221 -30.31 -10.45 -33.10
C SER A 221 -28.98 -10.56 -32.35
N LEU A 222 -28.02 -11.28 -32.92
CA LEU A 222 -26.66 -11.44 -32.36
C LEU A 222 -25.97 -10.09 -32.06
N LYS A 223 -26.33 -9.03 -32.79
CA LYS A 223 -25.79 -7.67 -32.57
C LYS A 223 -26.29 -6.99 -31.28
N VAL A 224 -27.37 -7.50 -30.69
CA VAL A 224 -28.05 -6.91 -29.51
C VAL A 224 -27.95 -7.84 -28.30
N GLN A 225 -27.31 -9.01 -28.45
CA GLN A 225 -27.11 -9.93 -27.34
C GLN A 225 -26.09 -9.37 -26.35
N LEU A 226 -26.40 -9.51 -25.06
CA LEU A 226 -25.52 -9.05 -24.01
C LEU A 226 -24.44 -10.09 -23.76
N ILE A 227 -23.25 -9.64 -23.34
CA ILE A 227 -22.16 -10.54 -22.94
C ILE A 227 -22.59 -11.45 -21.78
N GLU A 228 -23.57 -11.02 -20.97
CA GLU A 228 -24.15 -11.83 -19.89
C GLU A 228 -25.02 -13.00 -20.40
N ASP A 229 -25.57 -12.90 -21.60
CA ASP A 229 -26.38 -13.98 -22.20
C ASP A 229 -25.52 -15.23 -22.47
N GLU A 230 -24.18 -15.10 -22.43
CA GLU A 230 -23.21 -16.19 -22.43
C GLU A 230 -23.09 -16.95 -21.08
N MET A 231 -23.76 -16.50 -20.01
CA MET A 231 -23.65 -17.11 -18.69
C MET A 231 -24.53 -18.37 -18.56
N LYS A 232 -23.92 -19.49 -18.14
CA LYS A 232 -24.67 -20.68 -17.71
C LYS A 232 -25.50 -20.29 -16.48
N GLN A 233 -26.83 -20.39 -16.55
CA GLN A 233 -27.68 -20.28 -15.36
C GLN A 233 -27.27 -21.37 -14.37
N LEU A 234 -26.44 -21.04 -13.38
CA LEU A 234 -26.18 -21.86 -12.19
C LEU A 234 -27.30 -21.64 -11.16
N LYS A 235 -28.56 -21.52 -11.61
CA LYS A 235 -29.71 -21.25 -10.75
C LYS A 235 -30.18 -22.44 -9.91
N THR A 236 -29.50 -23.59 -9.94
CA THR A 236 -29.94 -24.78 -9.21
C THR A 236 -29.08 -25.21 -8.03
N LEU A 237 -27.93 -24.60 -7.76
CA LEU A 237 -27.15 -24.91 -6.57
C LEU A 237 -26.60 -23.63 -5.95
N GLY A 238 -27.26 -23.20 -4.86
CA GLY A 238 -26.70 -22.21 -3.95
C GLY A 238 -25.27 -22.61 -3.54
N TYR A 239 -24.45 -21.60 -3.26
CA TYR A 239 -23.00 -21.63 -3.03
C TYR A 239 -22.13 -21.30 -4.25
N VAL A 240 -21.81 -20.01 -4.37
CA VAL A 240 -20.51 -19.57 -4.90
C VAL A 240 -19.44 -20.06 -3.92
N SER A 241 -18.90 -21.26 -4.17
CA SER A 241 -17.77 -21.79 -3.42
C SER A 241 -16.55 -20.89 -3.67
N LYS A 242 -16.13 -20.15 -2.63
CA LYS A 242 -14.81 -19.51 -2.55
C LYS A 242 -13.72 -20.58 -2.58
N LYS A 243 -13.34 -21.05 -3.76
CA LYS A 243 -12.05 -21.73 -3.98
C LYS A 243 -11.30 -21.04 -5.10
N SER A 244 -10.66 -19.94 -4.74
CA SER A 244 -9.56 -19.34 -5.49
C SER A 244 -8.37 -20.30 -5.47
N LYS A 245 -8.21 -21.12 -6.51
CA LYS A 245 -6.89 -21.67 -6.87
C LYS A 245 -6.31 -20.77 -7.96
N LEU A 246 -5.51 -19.80 -7.53
CA LEU A 246 -4.48 -19.17 -8.34
C LEU A 246 -3.65 -20.30 -8.99
N ARG A 247 -3.83 -20.52 -10.29
CA ARG A 247 -2.88 -21.31 -11.08
C ARG A 247 -2.40 -20.43 -12.25
N SER A 248 -1.09 -20.24 -12.24
CA SER A 248 -0.20 -19.83 -13.34
C SER A 248 -0.63 -18.61 -14.16
N LEU A 249 -0.02 -17.47 -13.80
CA LEU A 249 0.31 -16.39 -14.73
C LEU A 249 1.34 -16.91 -15.74
N THR A 250 0.88 -17.39 -16.89
CA THR A 250 1.70 -17.52 -18.11
C THR A 250 0.82 -17.20 -19.32
N PRO A 251 1.32 -16.42 -20.30
CA PRO A 251 0.60 -16.18 -21.53
C PRO A 251 0.69 -17.42 -22.42
N ILE A 252 -0.47 -17.94 -22.83
CA ILE A 252 -0.57 -18.90 -23.94
C ILE A 252 -0.94 -18.05 -25.16
N PHE A 253 -0.03 -17.97 -26.13
CA PHE A 253 -0.25 -17.36 -27.45
C PHE A 253 -1.00 -18.35 -28.36
N ASP A 254 -1.85 -17.83 -29.26
CA ASP A 254 -2.68 -18.59 -30.20
C ASP A 254 -2.16 -18.55 -31.65
N ASP A 255 -2.89 -19.27 -32.50
CA ASP A 255 -2.39 -20.14 -33.56
C ASP A 255 -1.82 -19.48 -34.84
N ASN A 256 -1.46 -18.19 -34.86
CA ASN A 256 -0.86 -17.60 -36.08
C ASN A 256 0.28 -16.59 -35.83
N GLY A 257 1.08 -16.81 -34.79
CA GLY A 257 2.23 -15.95 -34.47
C GLY A 257 3.54 -16.66 -34.17
N ILE A 258 3.81 -17.79 -34.85
CA ILE A 258 5.11 -18.47 -35.06
C ILE A 258 6.15 -18.38 -33.92
N LEU A 259 6.27 -19.46 -33.14
CA LEU A 259 7.58 -20.06 -32.87
C LEU A 259 7.59 -21.44 -33.53
N SER A 260 8.36 -21.49 -34.61
CA SER A 260 8.65 -22.66 -35.42
C SER A 260 9.12 -23.84 -34.56
N GLN A 261 8.57 -25.01 -34.89
CA GLN A 261 9.14 -26.36 -34.79
C GLN A 261 10.31 -26.54 -33.82
N LEU A 262 10.20 -27.49 -32.89
CA LEU A 262 11.23 -28.49 -32.66
C LEU A 262 10.71 -29.61 -31.73
N LYS A 263 10.51 -30.77 -32.36
CA LYS A 263 10.50 -32.17 -31.87
C LYS A 263 9.62 -32.56 -30.69
#